data_AF-A0A828REW5-F1
#
_entry.id   AF-A0A828REW5-F1
#
_cell.length_a   1.000
_cell.length_b   1.000
_cell.length_c   1.000
_cell.angle_alpha   90.00
_cell.angle_beta   90.00
_cell.angle_gamma   90.00
#
_symmetry.space_group_name_H-M   'P 1'
#
loop_
_entity.id
_entity.type
_entity.pdbx_description
1 polymer ?
#
loop_
_entity_poly.entity_id
_entity_poly.type
_entity_poly.pdbx_seq_one_letter_code
_entity_poly.pdbx_strand_id
1 'polypeptide(L)'
;MGRKPLIDEHTSEKMQSYLMAGVSLKDACTLLGIGYTTWNDYERKNPDIRRKRKQWQGMLKARAKMNIAEHVFGNKTKGIEPSAEWSRYLLDSITAQETKNVQNALSRANARKINAETKRIEAETKRLNSNDEGITKIVFSDDLKPDKEDDSKQKGSEDDGADTKPK
;
A
#
# COMPACT_ATOMS: atom_id res chain seq x y z
N MET A 1 -41.14 -0.36 -38.82
CA MET A 1 -40.22 -1.39 -38.30
C MET A 1 -39.38 -0.77 -37.20
N GLY A 2 -39.35 -1.36 -36.00
CA GLY A 2 -38.60 -0.80 -34.86
C GLY A 2 -37.08 -0.92 -35.04
N ARG A 3 -36.35 0.08 -34.54
CA ARG A 3 -34.87 0.05 -34.50
C ARG A 3 -34.42 -1.16 -33.69
N LYS A 4 -33.59 -2.03 -34.26
CA LYS A 4 -33.02 -3.18 -33.54
C LYS A 4 -32.25 -2.68 -32.31
N PRO A 5 -32.38 -3.36 -31.15
CA PRO A 5 -31.61 -3.01 -29.96
C PRO A 5 -30.11 -3.12 -30.26
N LEU A 6 -29.32 -2.16 -29.77
CA LEU A 6 -27.87 -2.13 -30.00
C LEU A 6 -27.13 -3.29 -29.32
N ILE A 7 -27.73 -3.84 -28.27
CA ILE A 7 -27.23 -5.02 -27.55
C ILE A 7 -28.37 -6.03 -27.54
N ASP A 8 -28.15 -7.12 -28.26
CA ASP A 8 -29.02 -8.29 -28.35
C ASP A 8 -28.31 -9.53 -27.79
N GLU A 9 -28.95 -10.69 -27.91
CA GLU A 9 -28.40 -11.97 -27.45
C GLU A 9 -27.08 -12.30 -28.16
N HIS A 10 -27.03 -12.13 -29.48
CA HIS A 10 -25.81 -12.34 -30.29
C HIS A 10 -24.64 -11.46 -29.86
N THR A 11 -24.91 -10.19 -29.58
CA THR A 11 -23.91 -9.25 -29.05
C THR A 11 -23.39 -9.73 -27.69
N SER A 12 -24.28 -10.25 -26.84
CA SER A 12 -23.94 -10.78 -25.52
C SER A 12 -23.10 -12.06 -25.60
N GLU A 13 -23.40 -12.96 -26.56
CA GLU A 13 -22.63 -14.19 -26.79
C GLU A 13 -21.21 -13.91 -27.29
N LYS A 14 -21.06 -12.95 -28.22
CA LYS A 14 -19.72 -12.52 -28.66
C LYS A 14 -18.95 -11.83 -27.54
N MET A 15 -19.62 -10.99 -26.75
CA MET A 15 -19.02 -10.38 -25.56
C MET A 15 -18.51 -11.45 -24.60
N GLN A 16 -19.32 -12.46 -24.30
CA GLN A 16 -18.92 -13.60 -23.49
C GLN A 16 -17.66 -14.26 -24.05
N SER A 17 -17.64 -14.57 -25.35
CA SER A 17 -16.52 -15.23 -26.01
C SER A 17 -15.22 -14.43 -25.89
N TYR A 18 -15.27 -13.11 -26.12
CA TYR A 18 -14.10 -12.23 -25.99
C TYR A 18 -13.60 -12.17 -24.54
N LEU A 19 -14.50 -12.01 -23.58
CA LEU A 19 -14.11 -11.92 -22.17
C LEU A 19 -13.55 -13.26 -21.64
N MET A 20 -14.12 -14.37 -22.07
CA MET A 20 -13.60 -15.72 -21.74
C MET A 20 -12.24 -15.98 -22.37
N ALA A 21 -11.92 -15.32 -23.48
CA ALA A 21 -10.59 -15.33 -24.10
C ALA A 21 -9.60 -14.35 -23.43
N GLY A 22 -10.02 -13.60 -22.41
CA GLY A 22 -9.18 -12.67 -21.66
C GLY A 22 -9.10 -11.26 -22.24
N VAL A 23 -9.91 -10.94 -23.25
CA VAL A 23 -9.99 -9.59 -23.80
C VAL A 23 -10.60 -8.66 -22.73
N SER A 24 -10.07 -7.44 -22.63
CA SER A 24 -10.61 -6.45 -21.69
C SER A 24 -12.04 -6.07 -22.09
N LEU A 25 -12.87 -5.63 -21.14
CA LEU A 25 -14.24 -5.18 -21.47
C LEU A 25 -14.24 -4.03 -22.47
N LYS A 26 -13.27 -3.12 -22.36
CA LYS A 26 -13.16 -1.96 -23.26
C LYS A 26 -12.86 -2.42 -24.69
N ASP A 27 -11.91 -3.33 -24.85
CA ASP A 27 -11.50 -3.82 -26.17
C ASP A 27 -12.58 -4.73 -26.77
N ALA A 28 -13.24 -5.55 -25.95
CA ALA A 28 -14.38 -6.37 -26.38
C ALA A 28 -15.53 -5.49 -26.89
N CYS A 29 -15.83 -4.37 -26.22
CA CYS A 29 -16.79 -3.38 -26.72
C CYS A 29 -16.34 -2.77 -28.06
N THR A 30 -15.07 -2.41 -28.20
CA THR A 30 -14.50 -1.91 -29.47
C THR A 30 -14.65 -2.93 -30.60
N LEU A 31 -14.35 -4.21 -30.35
CA LEU A 31 -14.49 -5.30 -31.34
C LEU A 31 -15.94 -5.52 -31.77
N LEU A 32 -16.90 -5.24 -30.88
CA LEU A 32 -18.33 -5.32 -31.16
C LEU A 32 -18.89 -4.05 -31.82
N GLY A 33 -18.09 -3.00 -31.98
CA GLY A 33 -18.55 -1.71 -32.48
C GLY A 33 -19.51 -0.99 -31.54
N ILE A 34 -19.49 -1.31 -30.23
CA ILE A 34 -20.33 -0.68 -29.21
C ILE A 34 -19.51 0.22 -28.29
N GLY A 35 -20.10 1.32 -27.85
CA GLY A 35 -19.50 2.18 -26.84
C GLY A 35 -19.41 1.46 -25.48
N TYR A 36 -18.29 1.64 -24.78
CA TYR A 36 -18.12 1.13 -23.41
C TYR A 36 -19.21 1.64 -22.45
N THR A 37 -19.60 2.91 -22.59
CA THR A 37 -20.69 3.52 -21.82
C THR A 37 -22.03 2.84 -22.11
N THR A 38 -22.30 2.52 -23.37
CA THR A 38 -23.52 1.81 -23.79
C THR A 38 -23.63 0.43 -23.14
N TRP A 39 -22.53 -0.31 -23.05
CA TRP A 39 -22.50 -1.58 -22.33
C TRP A 39 -22.76 -1.39 -20.82
N ASN A 40 -22.16 -0.38 -20.20
CA ASN A 40 -22.39 -0.10 -18.78
C ASN A 40 -23.85 0.28 -18.48
N ASP A 41 -24.48 1.07 -19.35
CA ASP A 41 -25.89 1.42 -19.18
C ASP A 41 -26.80 0.21 -19.38
N TYR A 42 -26.44 -0.70 -20.28
CA TYR A 42 -27.10 -1.98 -20.42
C TYR A 42 -26.95 -2.84 -19.15
N GLU A 43 -25.76 -2.91 -18.55
CA GLU A 43 -25.54 -3.62 -17.28
C GLU A 43 -26.29 -3.02 -16.10
N ARG A 44 -26.47 -1.70 -16.06
CA ARG A 44 -27.26 -1.01 -15.03
C ARG A 44 -28.73 -1.42 -15.10
N LYS A 45 -29.27 -1.55 -16.31
CA LYS A 45 -30.65 -1.99 -16.55
C LYS A 45 -30.82 -3.51 -16.42
N ASN A 46 -29.74 -4.28 -16.58
CA ASN A 46 -29.72 -5.73 -16.56
C ASN A 46 -28.66 -6.25 -15.57
N PRO A 47 -28.94 -6.24 -14.25
CA PRO A 47 -27.95 -6.57 -13.22
C PRO A 47 -27.42 -8.00 -13.33
N ASP A 48 -28.19 -8.93 -13.89
CA ASP A 48 -27.74 -10.31 -14.09
C ASP A 48 -26.65 -10.43 -15.18
N ILE A 49 -26.70 -9.59 -16.22
CA ILE A 49 -25.61 -9.54 -17.21
C ILE A 49 -24.31 -9.07 -16.55
N ARG A 50 -24.38 -8.09 -15.65
CA ARG A 50 -23.19 -7.63 -14.91
C ARG A 50 -22.56 -8.75 -14.09
N ARG A 51 -23.38 -9.61 -13.47
CA ARG A 51 -22.91 -10.80 -12.73
C ARG A 51 -22.25 -11.80 -13.69
N LYS A 52 -22.94 -12.16 -14.78
CA LYS A 52 -22.42 -13.07 -15.81
C LYS A 52 -21.11 -12.56 -16.40
N ARG A 53 -21.01 -11.28 -16.75
CA ARG A 53 -19.79 -10.65 -17.26
C ARG A 53 -18.60 -10.81 -16.31
N LYS A 54 -18.80 -10.57 -15.02
CA LYS A 54 -17.73 -10.78 -14.02
C LYS A 54 -17.28 -12.25 -13.98
N GLN A 55 -18.22 -13.19 -14.12
CA GLN A 55 -17.89 -14.61 -14.23
C GLN A 55 -17.10 -14.90 -15.52
N TRP A 56 -17.52 -14.36 -16.67
CA TRP A 56 -16.84 -14.51 -17.96
C TRP A 56 -15.38 -14.00 -17.90
N GLN A 57 -15.15 -12.84 -17.30
CA GLN A 57 -13.78 -12.32 -17.09
C GLN A 57 -12.93 -13.21 -16.18
N GLY A 58 -13.56 -13.90 -15.22
CA GLY A 58 -12.87 -14.86 -14.34
C GLY A 58 -12.60 -16.21 -15.02
N MET A 59 -13.29 -16.53 -16.11
CA MET A 59 -13.22 -17.86 -16.72
C MET A 59 -11.86 -18.20 -17.29
N LEU A 60 -11.14 -17.25 -17.93
CA LEU A 60 -9.82 -17.55 -18.48
C LEU A 60 -8.86 -18.02 -17.38
N LYS A 61 -8.86 -17.31 -16.24
CA LYS A 61 -8.04 -17.67 -15.08
C LYS A 61 -8.45 -19.02 -14.49
N ALA A 62 -9.75 -19.29 -14.39
CA ALA A 62 -10.24 -20.58 -13.91
C ALA A 62 -9.83 -21.73 -14.86
N ARG A 63 -9.98 -21.53 -16.17
CA ARG A 63 -9.59 -22.50 -17.20
C ARG A 63 -8.09 -22.74 -17.21
N ALA A 64 -7.27 -21.70 -17.07
CA ALA A 64 -5.82 -21.85 -16.96
C ALA A 64 -5.43 -22.71 -15.75
N LYS A 65 -6.05 -22.49 -14.58
CA LYS A 65 -5.83 -23.33 -13.39
C LYS A 65 -6.24 -24.77 -13.63
N MET A 66 -7.38 -25.00 -14.28
CA MET A 66 -7.83 -26.35 -14.63
C MET A 66 -6.84 -27.04 -15.57
N ASN A 67 -6.36 -26.35 -16.61
CA ASN A 67 -5.38 -26.90 -17.54
C ASN A 67 -4.09 -27.31 -16.80
N ILE A 68 -3.58 -26.45 -15.91
CA ILE A 68 -2.41 -26.78 -15.08
C ILE A 68 -2.71 -28.03 -14.22
N ALA A 69 -3.86 -28.06 -13.54
CA ALA A 69 -4.24 -29.20 -12.71
C ALA A 69 -4.35 -30.50 -13.52
N GLU A 70 -4.88 -30.44 -14.74
CA GLU A 70 -4.96 -31.61 -15.64
C GLU A 70 -3.58 -32.13 -16.02
N HIS A 71 -2.58 -31.27 -16.18
CA HIS A 71 -1.20 -31.71 -16.42
C HIS A 71 -0.49 -32.19 -15.14
N VAL A 72 -0.84 -31.66 -13.97
CA VAL A 72 -0.28 -32.11 -12.69
C VAL A 72 -0.80 -33.49 -12.30
N PHE A 73 -2.12 -33.71 -12.38
CA PHE A 73 -2.77 -34.95 -11.93
C PHE A 73 -3.03 -35.95 -13.05
N GLY A 74 -2.87 -35.54 -14.32
CA GLY A 74 -3.33 -36.29 -15.48
C GLY A 74 -4.84 -36.13 -15.73
N ASN A 75 -5.24 -36.34 -16.97
CA ASN A 75 -6.64 -36.42 -17.39
C ASN A 75 -6.79 -37.50 -18.45
N LYS A 76 -7.25 -38.69 -18.05
CA LYS A 76 -7.41 -39.86 -18.93
C LYS A 76 -8.37 -39.61 -20.10
N THR A 77 -9.46 -38.87 -19.86
CA THR A 77 -10.46 -38.56 -20.90
C THR A 77 -9.88 -37.70 -22.01
N LYS A 78 -8.86 -36.89 -21.71
CA LYS A 78 -8.16 -36.03 -22.67
C LYS A 78 -6.81 -36.60 -23.14
N GLY A 79 -6.44 -37.81 -22.71
CA GLY A 79 -5.13 -38.41 -23.00
C GLY A 79 -3.95 -37.65 -22.39
N ILE A 80 -4.16 -36.92 -21.30
CA ILE A 80 -3.10 -36.15 -20.62
C ILE A 80 -2.50 -37.02 -19.51
N GLU A 81 -1.20 -37.27 -19.58
CA GLU A 81 -0.48 -37.96 -18.52
C GLU A 81 -0.01 -36.97 -17.42
N PRO A 82 0.06 -37.41 -16.15
CA PRO A 82 0.62 -36.60 -15.08
C PRO A 82 2.09 -36.25 -15.34
N SER A 83 2.49 -35.00 -15.06
CA SER A 83 3.86 -34.52 -15.28
C SER A 83 4.48 -33.92 -14.01
N ALA A 84 5.67 -34.42 -13.67
CA ALA A 84 6.50 -33.86 -12.60
C ALA A 84 6.97 -32.43 -12.92
N GLU A 85 7.18 -32.10 -14.21
CA GLU A 85 7.58 -30.75 -14.63
C GLU A 85 6.48 -29.73 -14.35
N TRP A 86 5.23 -30.07 -14.66
CA TRP A 86 4.08 -29.21 -14.35
C TRP A 86 3.86 -29.06 -12.85
N SER A 87 4.15 -30.10 -12.07
CA SER A 87 4.11 -30.05 -10.62
C SER A 87 5.18 -29.10 -10.06
N ARG A 88 6.40 -29.16 -10.59
CA ARG A 88 7.49 -28.22 -10.24
C ARG A 88 7.15 -26.79 -10.65
N TYR A 89 6.66 -26.57 -11.87
CA TYR A 89 6.22 -25.26 -12.34
C TYR A 89 5.17 -24.63 -11.40
N LEU A 90 4.19 -25.42 -10.96
CA LEU A 90 3.18 -24.95 -10.02
C LEU A 90 3.81 -24.54 -8.68
N LEU A 91 4.71 -25.35 -8.11
CA LEU A 91 5.42 -25.02 -6.87
C LEU A 91 6.27 -23.75 -7.00
N ASP A 92 7.04 -23.62 -8.09
CA ASP A 92 7.85 -22.43 -8.37
C ASP A 92 6.96 -21.19 -8.52
N SER A 93 5.78 -21.32 -9.15
CA SER A 93 4.84 -20.21 -9.29
C SER A 93 4.23 -19.76 -7.95
N ILE A 94 3.96 -20.70 -7.04
CA ILE A 94 3.41 -20.42 -5.71
C ILE A 94 4.47 -19.71 -4.86
N THR A 95 5.68 -20.24 -4.80
CA THR A 95 6.78 -19.62 -4.04
C THR A 95 7.12 -18.22 -4.57
N ALA A 96 7.13 -18.02 -5.88
CA ALA A 96 7.32 -16.69 -6.48
C ALA A 96 6.19 -15.71 -6.12
N GLN A 97 4.95 -16.19 -5.99
CA GLN A 97 3.83 -15.35 -5.57
C GLN A 97 3.92 -14.97 -4.08
N GLU A 98 4.29 -15.93 -3.23
CA GLU A 98 4.46 -15.70 -1.79
C GLU A 98 5.59 -14.71 -1.50
N THR A 99 6.74 -14.87 -2.13
CA THR A 99 7.87 -13.93 -2.00
C THR A 99 7.47 -12.51 -2.40
N LYS A 100 6.76 -12.33 -3.52
CA LYS A 100 6.22 -11.02 -3.92
C LYS A 100 5.23 -10.46 -2.89
N ASN A 101 4.36 -11.29 -2.33
CA ASN A 101 3.40 -10.85 -1.32
C ASN A 101 4.11 -10.37 -0.04
N VAL A 102 5.13 -11.11 0.41
CA VAL A 102 5.95 -10.76 1.57
C VAL A 102 6.71 -9.45 1.33
N GLN A 103 7.36 -9.31 0.17
CA GLN A 103 8.03 -8.05 -0.21
C GLN A 103 7.06 -6.86 -0.23
N ASN A 104 5.88 -7.03 -0.83
CA ASN A 104 4.87 -5.97 -0.85
C ASN A 104 4.31 -5.62 0.54
N ALA A 105 4.25 -6.58 1.45
CA ALA A 105 3.85 -6.33 2.83
C ALA A 105 4.94 -5.55 3.58
N LEU A 106 6.21 -5.95 3.42
CA LEU A 106 7.36 -5.27 4.01
C LEU A 106 7.48 -3.83 3.50
N SER A 107 7.39 -3.62 2.18
CA SER A 107 7.43 -2.28 1.58
C SER A 107 6.32 -1.37 2.10
N ARG A 108 5.11 -1.92 2.30
CA ARG A 108 3.99 -1.16 2.90
C ARG A 108 4.22 -0.84 4.36
N ALA A 109 4.80 -1.75 5.14
CA ALA A 109 5.17 -1.50 6.53
C ALA A 109 6.25 -0.41 6.65
N ASN A 110 7.28 -0.48 5.80
CA ASN A 110 8.33 0.53 5.75
C ASN A 110 7.80 1.91 5.35
N ALA A 111 6.94 1.98 4.32
CA ALA A 111 6.30 3.23 3.94
C ALA A 111 5.46 3.84 5.08
N ARG A 112 4.75 3.02 5.87
CA ARG A 112 4.02 3.50 7.05
C ARG A 112 4.96 4.02 8.14
N LYS A 113 6.08 3.33 8.39
CA LYS A 113 7.09 3.76 9.36
C LYS A 113 7.70 5.10 8.97
N ILE A 114 8.15 5.22 7.71
CA ILE A 114 8.68 6.47 7.16
C ILE A 114 7.64 7.58 7.28
N ASN A 115 6.40 7.36 6.84
CA ASN A 115 5.35 8.38 6.95
C ASN A 115 5.04 8.79 8.39
N ALA A 116 5.12 7.86 9.35
CA ALA A 116 4.95 8.17 10.77
C ALA A 116 6.14 8.99 11.31
N GLU A 117 7.36 8.66 10.91
CA GLU A 117 8.57 9.42 11.24
C GLU A 117 8.56 10.82 10.61
N THR A 118 8.19 10.96 9.33
CA THR A 118 8.02 12.25 8.67
C THR A 118 6.99 13.12 9.41
N LYS A 119 5.85 12.54 9.82
CA LYS A 119 4.85 13.28 10.62
C LYS A 119 5.38 13.70 11.99
N ARG A 120 6.21 12.88 12.64
CA ARG A 120 6.86 13.26 13.91
C ARG A 120 7.83 14.41 13.68
N ILE A 121 8.69 14.32 12.67
CA ILE A 121 9.64 15.38 12.32
C ILE A 121 8.89 16.67 11.97
N GLU A 122 7.82 16.61 11.17
CA GLU A 122 6.97 17.77 10.87
C GLU A 122 6.32 18.36 12.12
N ALA A 123 5.89 17.54 13.07
CA ALA A 123 5.33 18.02 14.33
C ALA A 123 6.39 18.63 15.26
N GLU A 124 7.58 18.03 15.34
CA GLU A 124 8.72 18.52 16.11
C GLU A 124 9.28 19.81 15.53
N THR A 125 9.44 19.91 14.21
CA THR A 125 9.85 21.15 13.53
C THR A 125 8.81 22.25 13.68
N LYS A 126 7.51 21.95 13.59
CA LYS A 126 6.46 22.92 13.92
C LYS A 126 6.55 23.39 15.37
N ARG A 127 6.81 22.48 16.32
CA ARG A 127 7.03 22.82 17.74
C ARG A 127 8.26 23.69 17.96
N LEU A 128 9.37 23.38 17.29
CA LEU A 128 10.60 24.16 17.37
C LEU A 128 10.39 25.56 16.77
N ASN A 129 9.75 25.66 15.60
CA ASN A 129 9.43 26.94 14.97
C ASN A 129 8.37 27.75 15.77
N SER A 130 7.51 27.10 16.55
CA SER A 130 6.60 27.80 17.49
C SER A 130 7.25 28.15 18.82
N ASN A 131 8.40 27.55 19.16
CA ASN A 131 9.16 27.83 20.38
C ASN A 131 10.21 28.94 20.20
N ASP A 132 10.30 29.55 19.01
CA ASP A 132 11.10 30.77 18.78
C ASP A 132 10.51 32.03 19.46
N GLU A 133 9.34 31.94 20.12
CA GLU A 133 8.78 32.99 20.97
C GLU A 133 8.98 32.75 22.49
N GLY A 134 9.92 31.90 22.90
CA GLY A 134 10.02 31.56 24.32
C GLY A 134 11.30 30.92 24.80
N ILE A 135 12.47 31.48 24.48
CA ILE A 135 13.61 31.35 25.40
C ILE A 135 13.21 32.08 26.68
N THR A 136 12.58 31.39 27.63
CA THR A 136 12.52 31.87 29.01
C THR A 136 13.96 31.92 29.49
N LYS A 137 14.55 33.11 29.42
CA LYS A 137 15.78 33.49 30.11
C LYS A 137 15.68 32.87 31.51
N ILE A 138 16.54 31.89 31.82
CA ILE A 138 16.65 31.37 33.18
C ILE A 138 17.19 32.55 34.00
N VAL A 139 16.29 33.34 34.57
CA VAL A 139 16.61 34.33 35.57
C VAL A 139 16.68 33.55 36.87
N PHE A 140 17.89 33.31 37.35
CA PHE A 140 18.10 32.94 38.75
C PHE A 140 17.67 34.16 39.57
N SER A 141 16.43 34.16 40.06
CA SER A 141 16.01 35.06 41.12
C SER A 141 16.66 34.55 42.40
N ASP A 142 17.85 35.07 42.68
CA ASP A 142 18.52 34.95 43.97
C ASP A 142 17.75 35.79 44.99
N ASP A 143 16.72 35.19 45.57
CA ASP A 143 15.86 35.80 46.60
C ASP A 143 16.42 35.52 48.01
N LEU A 144 17.73 35.68 48.17
CA LEU A 144 18.37 35.78 49.48
C LEU A 144 18.17 37.22 49.99
N LYS A 145 17.24 37.37 50.93
CA LYS A 145 17.08 38.62 51.68
C LYS A 145 18.41 38.97 52.35
N PRO A 146 18.90 40.23 52.25
CA PRO A 146 20.05 40.64 53.02
C PRO A 146 19.63 40.69 54.49
N ASP A 147 20.14 39.75 55.29
CA ASP A 147 20.03 39.85 56.73
C ASP A 147 20.84 41.07 57.16
N LYS A 148 20.23 41.94 57.96
CA LYS A 148 20.93 43.09 58.52
C LYS A 148 21.80 42.60 59.65
N GLU A 149 22.99 42.11 59.33
CA GLU A 149 24.06 41.96 60.30
C GLU A 149 25.12 43.05 60.08
N ASP A 150 25.38 43.74 61.19
CA ASP A 150 26.17 44.95 61.33
C ASP A 150 27.66 44.59 61.39
N ASP A 151 28.32 44.47 60.23
CA ASP A 151 29.75 44.14 60.17
C ASP A 151 30.62 45.36 59.84
N SER A 152 30.61 46.32 60.77
CA SER A 152 31.64 47.37 60.90
C SER A 152 33.03 46.83 61.29
N LYS A 153 33.37 45.57 60.95
CA LYS A 153 34.66 44.94 61.26
C LYS A 153 35.21 44.10 60.10
N GLN A 154 35.35 44.69 58.92
CA GLN A 154 36.20 44.10 57.89
C GLN A 154 37.67 44.46 58.16
N LYS A 155 38.41 43.56 58.82
CA LYS A 155 39.88 43.56 58.78
C LYS A 155 40.28 42.58 57.67
N GLY A 156 40.75 43.12 56.55
CA GLY A 156 41.25 42.32 55.44
C GLY A 156 42.47 41.50 55.88
N SER A 157 42.48 40.22 55.50
CA SER A 157 43.71 39.45 55.34
C SER A 157 43.87 39.15 53.87
N GLU A 158 44.84 39.83 53.25
CA GLU A 158 45.50 39.37 52.04
C GLU A 158 46.33 38.15 52.43
N ASP A 159 46.06 36.99 51.84
CA ASP A 159 47.06 35.93 51.82
C ASP A 159 47.04 35.22 50.47
N ASP A 160 48.24 35.18 49.88
CA ASP A 160 48.56 34.80 48.53
C ASP A 160 48.93 33.32 48.46
N GLY A 161 48.35 32.62 47.47
CA GLY A 161 49.01 31.50 46.80
C GLY A 161 48.81 30.10 47.37
N ALA A 162 48.50 29.15 46.48
CA ALA A 162 49.49 28.16 46.06
C ALA A 162 48.88 27.18 45.04
N ASP A 163 49.56 27.13 43.89
CA ASP A 163 49.50 26.13 42.85
C ASP A 163 49.54 24.69 43.40
N THR A 164 48.71 23.78 42.88
CA THR A 164 49.04 22.34 42.90
C THR A 164 48.68 21.66 41.58
N LYS A 165 49.75 21.23 40.90
CA LYS A 165 49.78 20.44 39.66
C LYS A 165 49.36 18.98 39.87
N PRO A 166 48.98 18.28 38.78
CA PRO A 166 48.40 16.94 38.82
C PRO A 166 49.45 15.82 38.89
N LYS A 167 49.00 14.63 39.33
CA LYS A 167 49.61 13.34 39.03
C LYS A 167 48.55 12.40 38.49
#